data_AF-K6U679-F1
#
_entry.id   AF-K6U679-F1
#
_cell.length_a   1.000
_cell.length_b   1.000
_cell.length_c   1.000
_cell.angle_alpha   90.00
_cell.angle_beta   90.00
_cell.angle_gamma   90.00
#
_symmetry.space_group_name_H-M   'P 1'
#
loop_
_entity.id
_entity.type
_entity.pdbx_description
1 polymer ?
#
loop_
_entity_poly.entity_id
_entity_poly.type
_entity_poly.pdbx_seq_one_letter_code
_entity_poly.pdbx_strand_id
1 'polypeptide(L)' 'MKYLGVTLENSFLRTIFKKAYVNNLISADKVWISLLEDRNSTSHMYNESLTDEVAKRIVEEYIDAIGVLILNLEKLL' A
#
# COMPACT_ATOMS: atom_id res chain seq x y z
N MET A 1 5.07 -6.60 16.94
CA MET A 1 5.53 -5.19 17.08
C MET A 1 4.37 -4.37 17.63
N LYS A 2 4.50 -3.78 18.83
CA LYS A 2 3.53 -2.82 19.39
C LYS A 2 4.10 -1.43 19.17
N TYR A 3 3.58 -0.70 18.20
CA TYR A 3 3.80 0.73 18.05
C TYR A 3 2.43 1.39 18.24
N LEU A 4 2.35 2.48 19.01
CA LEU A 4 1.10 3.20 19.37
C LEU A 4 0.04 2.40 20.17
N GLY A 5 0.40 1.28 20.82
CA GLY A 5 -0.55 0.50 21.61
C GLY A 5 -1.58 -0.31 20.80
N VAL A 6 -1.51 -0.26 19.47
CA VAL A 6 -2.35 -1.06 18.57
C VAL A 6 -1.77 -2.48 18.49
N THR A 7 -2.55 -3.47 18.90
CA THR A 7 -2.22 -4.88 18.68
C THR A 7 -2.75 -5.30 17.30
N LEU A 8 -1.84 -5.72 16.41
CA LEU A 8 -2.21 -6.37 15.16
C LEU A 8 -2.37 -7.87 15.44
N GLU A 9 -3.60 -8.28 15.75
CA GLU A 9 -3.96 -9.70 15.94
C GLU A 9 -3.89 -10.51 14.64
N ASN A 10 -3.89 -9.84 13.49
CA ASN A 10 -3.85 -10.46 12.17
C ASN A 10 -2.93 -9.66 11.22
N SER A 11 -2.02 -10.36 10.54
CA SER A 11 -0.98 -9.83 9.67
C SER A 11 -1.37 -9.78 8.18
N PHE A 12 -2.63 -10.07 7.82
CA PHE A 12 -3.07 -9.92 6.42
C PHE A 12 -2.94 -8.45 5.96
N LEU A 13 -2.30 -8.24 4.82
CA LEU A 13 -2.02 -6.91 4.24
C LEU A 13 -3.28 -6.06 4.11
N ARG A 14 -4.40 -6.64 3.66
CA ARG A 14 -5.70 -5.94 3.56
C ARG A 14 -6.17 -5.39 4.91
N THR A 15 -5.99 -6.15 5.98
CA THR A 15 -6.35 -5.73 7.35
C THR A 15 -5.43 -4.61 7.84
N ILE A 16 -4.14 -4.68 7.50
CA ILE A 16 -3.15 -3.65 7.83
C ILE A 16 -3.49 -2.34 7.13
N PHE A 17 -3.73 -2.35 5.80
CA PHE A 17 -4.12 -1.15 5.06
C PHE A 17 -5.42 -0.54 5.57
N LYS A 18 -6.43 -1.36 5.87
CA LYS A 18 -7.68 -0.86 6.47
C LYS A 18 -7.43 -0.15 7.81
N LYS A 19 -6.57 -0.71 8.67
CA LYS A 19 -6.20 -0.07 9.95
C LYS A 19 -5.42 1.23 9.71
N ALA A 20 -4.47 1.25 8.79
CA ALA A 20 -3.71 2.45 8.45
C ALA A 20 -4.63 3.58 7.97
N TYR A 21 -5.63 3.25 7.14
CA TYR A 21 -6.64 4.20 6.70
C TYR A 21 -7.48 4.75 7.86
N VAL A 22 -8.03 3.89 8.72
CA VAL A 22 -8.84 4.31 9.90
C VAL A 22 -8.03 5.18 10.87
N ASN A 23 -6.71 5.00 10.92
CA ASN A 23 -5.81 5.81 11.74
C ASN A 23 -5.26 7.05 11.00
N ASN A 24 -5.81 7.40 9.83
CA ASN A 24 -5.40 8.54 8.99
C ASN A 24 -3.92 8.53 8.60
N LEU A 25 -3.26 7.36 8.62
CA LEU A 25 -1.87 7.22 8.20
C LEU A 25 -1.74 7.23 6.67
N ILE A 26 -2.74 6.67 6.00
CA ILE A 26 -2.88 6.65 4.54
C ILE A 26 -4.29 7.13 4.14
N SER A 27 -4.44 7.59 2.90
CA SER A 27 -5.72 7.97 2.30
C SER A 27 -6.59 6.75 1.94
N ALA A 28 -7.89 6.96 1.75
CA ALA A 28 -8.83 5.94 1.26
C ALA A 28 -8.74 5.70 -0.27
N ASP A 29 -7.67 6.16 -0.91
CA ASP A 29 -7.58 6.03 -2.35
C ASP A 29 -7.52 4.55 -2.77
N LYS A 30 -7.94 4.30 -4.01
CA LYS A 30 -7.89 2.94 -4.57
C LYS A 30 -6.45 2.46 -4.75
N VAL A 31 -5.48 3.36 -4.67
CA VAL A 31 -4.05 3.12 -4.93
C VAL A 31 -3.52 1.99 -4.05
N TRP A 32 -3.84 1.98 -2.76
CA TRP A 32 -3.37 0.91 -1.86
C TRP A 32 -3.98 -0.46 -2.13
N ILE A 33 -5.22 -0.51 -2.62
CA ILE A 33 -5.87 -1.76 -3.01
C ILE A 33 -5.29 -2.27 -4.33
N SER A 34 -5.13 -1.38 -5.31
CA SER A 34 -4.50 -1.69 -6.59
C SER A 34 -3.06 -2.15 -6.40
N LEU A 35 -2.29 -1.50 -5.53
CA LEU A 35 -0.92 -1.90 -5.17
C LEU A 35 -0.90 -3.33 -4.60
N LEU A 36 -1.82 -3.65 -3.70
CA LEU A 36 -1.92 -4.99 -3.12
C LEU A 36 -2.25 -6.05 -4.17
N GLU A 37 -3.17 -5.75 -5.09
CA GLU A 37 -3.57 -6.64 -6.18
C GLU A 37 -2.44 -6.85 -7.18
N ASP A 38 -1.78 -5.77 -7.59
CA ASP A 38 -0.63 -5.81 -8.49
C ASP A 38 0.52 -6.62 -7.90
N ARG A 39 0.82 -6.41 -6.61
CA ARG A 39 1.80 -7.20 -5.88
C ARG A 39 1.48 -8.69 -5.92
N ASN A 40 0.21 -9.07 -5.78
CA ASN A 40 -0.21 -10.47 -5.89
C ASN A 40 -0.15 -10.99 -7.33
N SER A 41 -0.27 -10.13 -8.32
CA SER A 41 -0.16 -10.49 -9.74
C SER A 41 1.29 -10.64 -10.24
N THR A 42 2.30 -10.19 -9.47
CA THR A 42 3.72 -10.29 -9.87
C THR A 42 4.19 -11.72 -10.17
N SER A 43 3.57 -12.73 -9.55
CA SER A 43 3.84 -14.15 -9.87
C SER A 43 3.31 -14.60 -11.24
N HIS A 44 2.49 -13.76 -11.90
CA HIS A 44 1.86 -13.98 -13.20
C HIS A 44 2.37 -13.01 -14.29
N MET A 45 3.54 -12.38 -14.10
CA MET A 45 4.14 -11.40 -15.03
C MET A 45 4.56 -11.94 -16.41
N TYR A 46 4.21 -13.17 -16.76
CA TYR A 46 4.38 -13.69 -18.13
C TYR A 46 3.51 -12.95 -19.16
N ASN A 47 2.50 -12.19 -18.70
CA ASN A 47 1.74 -11.28 -19.54
C ASN A 47 2.42 -9.91 -19.58
N GLU A 48 3.04 -9.59 -20.72
CA GLU A 48 3.76 -8.34 -20.97
C GLU A 48 2.84 -7.10 -20.83
N SER A 49 1.60 -7.19 -21.33
CA SER A 49 0.61 -6.11 -21.19
C SER A 49 0.28 -5.81 -19.73
N LEU A 50 0.15 -6.86 -18.90
CA LEU A 50 -0.08 -6.68 -17.46
C LEU A 50 1.16 -6.07 -16.78
N THR A 51 2.35 -6.48 -17.21
CA THR A 51 3.62 -5.96 -16.68
C THR A 51 3.76 -4.47 -16.96
N ASP A 52 3.46 -4.02 -18.17
CA ASP A 52 3.52 -2.61 -18.56
C ASP A 52 2.50 -1.77 -17.78
N GLU A 53 1.29 -2.29 -17.59
CA GLU A 53 0.25 -1.63 -16.79
C GLU A 53 0.65 -1.48 -15.32
N VAL A 54 1.23 -2.53 -14.71
CA VAL A 54 1.73 -2.49 -13.34
C VAL A 54 2.89 -1.50 -13.22
N ALA A 55 3.84 -1.52 -14.18
CA ALA A 55 4.96 -0.58 -14.20
C ALA A 55 4.49 0.87 -14.28
N LYS A 56 3.48 1.15 -15.12
CA LYS A 56 2.85 2.47 -15.22
C LYS A 56 2.24 2.91 -13.90
N ARG A 57 1.43 2.04 -13.25
CA ARG A 57 0.83 2.35 -11.94
C ARG A 57 1.87 2.57 -10.85
N ILE A 58 2.99 1.84 -10.87
CA ILE A 58 4.10 2.06 -9.94
C ILE A 58 4.61 3.50 -10.04
N VAL A 59 4.90 3.95 -11.26
CA VAL A 59 5.51 5.26 -11.49
C VAL A 59 4.52 6.41 -11.28
N GLU A 60 3.28 6.24 -11.74
CA GLU A 60 2.28 7.31 -11.75
C GLU A 60 1.48 7.43 -10.43
N GLU A 61 1.31 6.33 -9.69
CA GLU A 61 0.44 6.29 -8.51
C GLU A 61 1.18 5.83 -7.24
N TYR A 62 1.91 4.72 -7.30
CA TYR A 62 2.40 4.07 -6.07
C TYR A 62 3.56 4.82 -5.43
N ILE A 63 4.48 5.38 -6.23
CA ILE A 63 5.59 6.18 -5.70
C ILE A 63 5.08 7.40 -4.94
N ASP A 64 4.10 8.12 -5.48
CA ASP A 64 3.53 9.30 -4.83
C ASP A 64 2.83 8.94 -3.52
N ALA A 65 1.96 7.91 -3.55
CA ALA A 65 1.26 7.44 -2.35
C ALA A 65 2.24 6.99 -1.23
N ILE A 66 3.33 6.31 -1.59
CA ILE A 66 4.39 5.93 -0.65
C ILE A 66 5.12 7.17 -0.11
N GLY A 67 5.41 8.17 -0.95
CA GLY A 67 6.00 9.43 -0.53
C GLY A 67 5.15 10.14 0.53
N VAL A 68 3.84 10.23 0.30
CA VAL A 68 2.89 10.79 1.29
C VAL A 68 2.88 9.99 2.59
N LEU A 69 2.92 8.66 2.51
CA LEU A 69 3.01 7.80 3.69
C LEU A 69 4.28 8.09 4.51
N ILE A 70 5.44 8.26 3.87
CA ILE A 70 6.69 8.60 4.56
C ILE A 70 6.54 9.93 5.31
N LEU A 71 6.01 10.96 4.64
CA LEU A 71 5.75 12.26 5.28
C LEU A 71 4.79 12.17 6.47
N ASN A 72 3.79 11.28 6.40
CA ASN A 72 2.87 11.06 7.51
C ASN A 72 3.53 10.32 8.67
N LEU A 73 4.43 9.38 8.39
CA LEU A 73 5.21 8.69 9.43
C LEU A 73 6.19 9.63 10.14
N GLU A 74 6.83 10.53 9.41
CA GLU A 74 7.75 11.53 9.98
C GLU A 74 7.04 12.47 10.97
N LYS A 75 5.77 12.81 10.72
CA LYS A 75 4.97 13.63 11.65
C LYS A 75 4.61 12.91 12.96
N LEU A 76 4.77 11.59 13.02
CA LEU A 76 4.49 10.78 14.20
C LEU A 76 5.72 10.56 15.09
N LEU A 77 6.91 10.96 14.61
CA LEU A 77 8.18 10.93 15.35
C LEU A 77 8.41 12.26 16.08
#